data_AF-A0A1X0T0A1-F1
#
_entry.id   AF-A0A1X0T0A1-F1
#
_cell.length_a   1.000
_cell.length_b   1.000
_cell.length_c   1.000
_cell.angle_alpha   90.00
_cell.angle_beta   90.00
_cell.angle_gamma   90.00
#
_symmetry.space_group_name_H-M   'P 1'
#
loop_
_entity.id
_entity.type
_entity.pdbx_description
1 polymer ?
#
loop_
_entity_poly.entity_id
_entity_poly.type
_entity_poly.pdbx_seq_one_letter_code
_entity_poly.pdbx_strand_id
1 'polypeptide(L)'
;MLPSFLRLVAAALLSLAVAGCTSTASTSNSVMANKVASSDGFVQAAAYAPTATAALSKPYFISFRARNAESYGHTFVVFGKLDAKGRVPYDSQGVLVPSMTEVAGLHPASTSVVPYMIGHILPVPSETGASDGDTERAYLLAEWTIPLTPAQYNEIASYIHNLQARSPVWNAVTYNCSAFVSDIARHMGFKTPSPLNLPKEYITELRDMNS
;
A
#
# COMPACT_ATOMS: atom_id res chain seq x y z
N MET A 1 50.75 18.27 -32.64
CA MET A 1 50.69 17.86 -34.05
C MET A 1 49.25 17.49 -34.38
N LEU A 2 48.48 18.43 -34.93
CA LEU A 2 47.26 18.20 -35.74
C LEU A 2 47.72 18.30 -37.20
N PRO A 3 47.17 17.57 -38.19
CA PRO A 3 45.83 17.79 -38.76
C PRO A 3 45.16 16.44 -39.24
N SER A 4 43.99 16.31 -39.87
CA SER A 4 43.52 16.98 -41.08
C SER A 4 42.03 16.74 -41.36
N PHE A 5 41.48 17.69 -42.10
CA PHE A 5 40.10 18.00 -42.38
C PHE A 5 39.58 17.26 -43.64
N LEU A 6 38.30 16.83 -43.58
CA LEU A 6 37.24 17.09 -44.59
C LEU A 6 37.20 16.25 -45.90
N ARG A 7 36.03 15.64 -46.15
CA ARG A 7 35.15 15.73 -47.36
C ARG A 7 34.65 14.38 -47.90
N LEU A 8 33.30 14.21 -47.93
CA LEU A 8 32.42 13.57 -48.94
C LEU A 8 31.10 13.17 -48.23
N VAL A 9 30.12 14.07 -48.08
CA VAL A 9 28.99 14.37 -49.00
C VAL A 9 28.18 13.14 -49.46
N ALA A 10 27.02 12.99 -48.79
CA ALA A 10 25.67 12.63 -49.25
C ALA A 10 25.45 11.69 -50.47
N ALA A 11 24.65 10.65 -50.23
CA ALA A 11 23.49 10.31 -51.07
C ALA A 11 22.48 9.47 -50.26
N ALA A 12 21.29 10.01 -50.08
CA ALA A 12 20.11 9.33 -49.55
C ALA A 12 19.26 8.77 -50.70
N LEU A 13 18.21 8.02 -50.34
CA LEU A 13 17.06 7.51 -51.12
C LEU A 13 17.21 6.03 -51.55
N LEU A 14 16.21 5.17 -51.53
CA LEU A 14 14.82 5.16 -51.05
C LEU A 14 14.28 3.76 -51.42
N SER A 15 13.63 3.02 -50.51
CA SER A 15 12.50 2.10 -50.81
C SER A 15 12.24 1.13 -49.65
N LEU A 16 11.15 1.36 -48.91
CA LEU A 16 10.42 0.28 -48.23
C LEU A 16 8.93 0.61 -48.33
N ALA A 17 8.28 0.00 -49.31
CA ALA A 17 6.83 -0.04 -49.43
C ALA A 17 6.36 -1.32 -48.73
N VAL A 18 5.60 -1.18 -47.63
CA VAL A 18 4.72 -2.23 -47.15
C VAL A 18 3.35 -1.61 -46.91
N ALA A 19 2.38 -2.15 -47.66
CA ALA A 19 0.99 -1.75 -47.69
C ALA A 19 0.33 -1.89 -46.30
N GLY A 20 -0.30 -0.82 -45.83
CA GLY A 20 -1.23 -0.87 -44.71
C GLY A 20 -2.59 -1.39 -45.21
N CYS A 21 -3.04 -2.50 -44.62
CA CYS A 21 -4.37 -3.04 -44.85
C CYS A 21 -5.43 -2.05 -44.36
N THR A 22 -6.35 -1.68 -45.24
CA THR A 22 -7.56 -0.94 -44.94
C THR A 22 -8.53 -1.86 -44.19
N SER A 23 -8.94 -1.48 -42.97
CA SER A 23 -10.07 -2.13 -42.29
C SER A 23 -11.37 -1.46 -42.73
N THR A 24 -12.17 -2.21 -43.47
CA THR A 24 -13.52 -1.86 -43.88
C THR A 24 -14.42 -1.82 -42.65
N ALA A 25 -15.03 -0.65 -42.38
CA ALA A 25 -16.19 -0.57 -41.49
C ALA A 25 -17.44 -0.97 -42.27
N SER A 26 -18.15 -1.99 -41.80
CA SER A 26 -19.51 -2.32 -42.24
C SER A 26 -20.41 -2.62 -41.04
N THR A 27 -21.60 -2.07 -41.14
CA THR A 27 -22.64 -1.87 -40.13
C THR A 27 -23.40 -3.14 -39.75
N SER A 28 -23.73 -3.23 -38.45
CA SER A 28 -24.86 -3.91 -37.77
C SER A 28 -25.30 -5.32 -38.18
N ASN A 29 -25.22 -6.25 -37.21
CA ASN A 29 -26.41 -6.99 -36.78
C ASN A 29 -26.25 -7.51 -35.34
N SER A 30 -27.32 -7.29 -34.57
CA SER A 30 -27.52 -7.61 -33.16
C SER A 30 -27.51 -9.12 -32.89
N VAL A 31 -26.60 -9.56 -32.01
CA VAL A 31 -26.72 -10.84 -31.29
C VAL A 31 -26.26 -10.60 -29.84
N MET A 32 -27.24 -10.65 -28.92
CA MET A 32 -27.14 -10.85 -27.47
C MET A 32 -25.77 -10.57 -26.83
N ALA A 33 -25.57 -9.32 -26.39
CA ALA A 33 -24.46 -8.95 -25.54
C ALA A 33 -24.61 -9.62 -24.16
N ASN A 34 -23.92 -10.74 -23.95
CA ASN A 34 -23.52 -11.12 -22.61
C ASN A 34 -22.47 -10.08 -22.17
N LYS A 35 -22.91 -9.11 -21.36
CA LYS A 35 -22.05 -8.10 -20.76
C LYS A 35 -21.07 -8.82 -19.83
N VAL A 36 -19.91 -9.20 -20.37
CA VAL A 36 -18.73 -9.45 -19.55
C VAL A 36 -18.40 -8.10 -18.93
N ALA A 37 -18.76 -7.94 -17.66
CA ALA A 37 -18.30 -6.83 -16.86
C ALA A 37 -16.79 -6.96 -16.76
N SER A 38 -16.06 -6.19 -17.57
CA SER A 38 -14.68 -5.85 -17.28
C SER A 38 -14.68 -5.07 -15.97
N SER A 39 -14.49 -5.79 -14.87
CA SER A 39 -14.17 -5.17 -13.59
C SER A 39 -12.71 -4.74 -13.66
N ASP A 40 -12.47 -3.53 -14.14
CA ASP A 40 -11.37 -2.74 -13.59
C ASP A 40 -11.77 -2.47 -12.13
N GLY A 41 -11.45 -3.48 -11.30
CA GLY A 41 -12.03 -3.70 -10.00
C GLY A 41 -11.41 -2.78 -8.97
N PHE A 42 -11.88 -1.54 -8.91
CA PHE A 42 -11.80 -0.80 -7.67
C PHE A 42 -12.62 -1.58 -6.64
N VAL A 43 -11.94 -2.14 -5.64
CA VAL A 43 -12.63 -2.84 -4.56
C VAL A 43 -13.51 -1.82 -3.85
N GLN A 44 -14.84 -1.99 -3.96
CA GLN A 44 -15.79 -1.06 -3.38
C GLN A 44 -15.58 -1.02 -1.86
N ALA A 45 -15.52 0.18 -1.26
CA ALA A 45 -15.40 0.37 0.20
C ALA A 45 -16.38 -0.50 1.02
N ALA A 46 -17.57 -0.76 0.47
CA ALA A 46 -18.60 -1.62 1.05
C ALA A 46 -18.15 -3.08 1.23
N ALA A 47 -17.22 -3.58 0.42
CA ALA A 47 -16.66 -4.91 0.58
C ALA A 47 -15.91 -5.02 1.92
N TYR A 48 -15.08 -4.03 2.24
CA TYR A 48 -14.28 -3.98 3.46
C TYR A 48 -15.01 -3.41 4.68
N ALA A 49 -16.24 -2.91 4.52
CA ALA A 49 -17.01 -2.34 5.62
C ALA A 49 -17.22 -3.36 6.77
N PRO A 50 -17.05 -2.95 8.04
CA PRO A 50 -17.37 -3.78 9.18
C PRO A 50 -18.89 -4.02 9.25
N THR A 51 -19.34 -5.25 9.10
CA THR A 51 -20.73 -5.64 9.40
C THR A 51 -20.81 -6.18 10.83
N ALA A 52 -21.75 -5.66 11.62
CA ALA A 52 -21.91 -5.91 13.06
C ALA A 52 -22.16 -7.39 13.45
N THR A 53 -22.30 -8.30 12.47
CA THR A 53 -22.62 -9.72 12.66
C THR A 53 -21.56 -10.69 12.11
N ALA A 54 -20.39 -10.22 11.64
CA ALA A 54 -19.45 -11.04 10.87
C ALA A 54 -18.23 -11.60 11.65
N ALA A 55 -18.12 -11.35 12.96
CA ALA A 55 -16.91 -11.69 13.72
C ALA A 55 -16.58 -13.20 13.79
N LEU A 56 -17.54 -14.09 13.48
CA LEU A 56 -17.32 -15.54 13.40
C LEU A 56 -17.11 -16.08 11.97
N SER A 57 -17.37 -15.28 10.93
CA SER A 57 -17.23 -15.71 9.52
C SER A 57 -16.01 -15.11 8.81
N LYS A 58 -15.29 -14.20 9.48
CA LYS A 58 -14.11 -13.49 8.96
C LYS A 58 -12.88 -13.85 9.80
N PRO A 59 -12.12 -14.91 9.44
CA PRO A 59 -11.03 -15.43 10.27
C PRO A 59 -9.74 -14.60 10.18
N TYR A 60 -9.69 -13.61 9.28
CA TYR A 60 -8.53 -12.75 9.06
C TYR A 60 -8.84 -11.32 9.49
N PHE A 61 -7.80 -10.51 9.58
CA PHE A 61 -7.92 -9.09 9.88
C PHE A 61 -6.84 -8.27 9.19
N ILE A 62 -7.10 -6.97 9.09
CA ILE A 62 -6.09 -5.93 8.97
C ILE A 62 -6.38 -4.87 10.02
N SER A 63 -5.33 -4.36 10.65
CA SER A 63 -5.39 -3.40 11.73
C SER A 63 -4.52 -2.22 11.40
N PHE A 64 -5.14 -1.06 11.24
CA PHE A 64 -4.51 0.24 11.06
C PHE A 64 -4.08 0.76 12.42
N ARG A 65 -2.79 1.04 12.59
CA ARG A 65 -2.20 1.28 13.91
C ARG A 65 -1.33 2.51 13.94
N ALA A 66 -1.30 3.13 15.11
CA ALA A 66 -0.30 4.10 15.48
C ALA A 66 0.32 3.68 16.81
N ARG A 67 1.63 3.87 16.94
CA ARG A 67 2.37 3.62 18.18
C ARG A 67 3.30 4.79 18.52
N ASN A 68 3.70 4.86 19.78
CA ASN A 68 4.71 5.80 20.23
C ASN A 68 6.10 5.41 19.72
N ALA A 69 6.89 6.39 19.30
CA ALA A 69 8.25 6.18 18.79
C ALA A 69 9.24 7.11 19.47
N GLU A 70 10.53 6.88 19.29
CA GLU A 70 11.56 7.88 19.62
C GLU A 70 11.36 9.19 18.84
N SER A 71 10.68 9.10 17.70
CA SER A 71 10.27 10.23 16.86
C SER A 71 8.82 10.67 17.12
N TYR A 72 8.14 11.27 16.14
CA TYR A 72 6.74 11.72 16.27
C TYR A 72 5.69 10.58 16.27
N GLY A 73 6.13 9.32 16.40
CA GLY A 73 5.31 8.12 16.31
C GLY A 73 5.46 7.41 14.97
N HIS A 74 4.75 6.29 14.82
CA HIS A 74 4.72 5.52 13.57
C HIS A 74 3.32 5.02 13.26
N THR A 75 2.86 5.19 12.02
CA THR A 75 1.67 4.49 11.50
C THR A 75 2.08 3.27 10.70
N PHE A 76 1.36 2.18 10.89
CA PHE A 76 1.64 0.91 10.23
C PHE A 76 0.36 0.08 10.16
N VAL A 77 0.41 -1.05 9.47
CA VAL A 77 -0.65 -2.04 9.50
C VAL A 77 -0.14 -3.38 10.02
N VAL A 78 -1.03 -4.08 10.71
CA VAL A 78 -0.84 -5.48 11.09
C VAL A 78 -1.96 -6.28 10.48
N PHE A 79 -1.63 -7.35 9.78
CA PHE A 79 -2.61 -8.20 9.11
C PHE A 79 -2.26 -9.65 9.35
N GLY A 80 -3.28 -10.51 9.31
CA GLY A 80 -3.08 -11.92 9.58
C GLY A 80 -4.35 -12.61 10.02
N LYS A 81 -4.19 -13.70 10.77
CA LYS A 81 -5.28 -14.52 11.27
C LYS A 81 -5.65 -14.11 12.70
N LEU A 82 -6.95 -14.01 12.97
CA LEU A 82 -7.44 -13.83 14.33
C LEU A 82 -7.22 -15.09 15.18
N ASP A 83 -7.10 -14.90 16.50
CA ASP A 83 -7.06 -16.01 17.47
C ASP A 83 -8.40 -16.77 17.51
N ALA A 84 -8.43 -17.90 18.23
CA ALA A 84 -9.64 -18.71 18.39
C ALA A 84 -10.83 -17.96 19.04
N LYS A 85 -10.58 -16.78 19.60
CA LYS A 85 -11.58 -15.90 20.23
C LYS A 85 -11.92 -14.69 19.34
N GLY A 86 -11.46 -14.66 18.09
CA GLY A 86 -11.73 -13.57 17.14
C GLY A 86 -10.94 -12.28 17.43
N ARG A 87 -9.79 -12.36 18.10
CA ARG A 87 -8.97 -11.20 18.50
C ARG A 87 -7.65 -11.19 17.75
N VAL A 88 -7.04 -10.02 17.59
CA VAL A 88 -5.65 -9.93 17.13
C VAL A 88 -4.77 -10.75 18.10
N PRO A 89 -3.96 -11.68 17.62
CA PRO A 89 -3.18 -12.58 18.47
C PRO A 89 -1.97 -11.87 19.07
N TYR A 90 -1.90 -11.86 20.40
CA TYR A 90 -0.72 -11.45 21.16
C TYR A 90 -0.35 -12.57 22.13
N ASP A 91 0.92 -12.68 22.46
CA ASP A 91 1.42 -13.58 23.49
C ASP A 91 1.15 -13.04 24.91
N SER A 92 1.64 -13.75 25.93
CA SER A 92 1.45 -13.36 27.33
C SER A 92 2.19 -12.07 27.73
N GLN A 93 3.17 -11.63 26.95
CA GLN A 93 3.91 -10.39 27.15
C GLN A 93 3.31 -9.21 26.38
N GLY A 94 2.24 -9.45 25.60
CA GLY A 94 1.62 -8.43 24.79
C GLY A 94 2.37 -8.14 23.48
N VAL A 95 3.15 -9.10 22.98
CA VAL A 95 3.83 -9.05 21.68
C VAL A 95 2.98 -9.79 20.65
N LEU A 96 2.87 -9.27 19.42
CA LEU A 96 2.18 -9.96 18.32
C LEU A 96 2.75 -11.36 18.09
N VAL A 97 1.88 -12.34 17.81
CA VAL A 97 2.29 -13.72 17.53
C VAL A 97 2.79 -13.84 16.09
N PRO A 98 4.11 -13.99 15.82
CA PRO A 98 4.67 -13.85 14.47
C PRO A 98 4.20 -14.94 13.50
N SER A 99 3.80 -16.12 13.99
CA SER A 99 3.26 -17.19 13.15
C SER A 99 1.83 -16.93 12.65
N MET A 100 1.18 -15.87 13.13
CA MET A 100 -0.20 -15.54 12.78
C MET A 100 -0.35 -14.16 12.17
N THR A 101 0.68 -13.31 12.23
CA THR A 101 0.60 -11.90 11.84
C THR A 101 1.83 -11.43 11.11
N GLU A 102 1.62 -10.52 10.18
CA GLU A 102 2.64 -9.75 9.48
C GLU A 102 2.47 -8.27 9.81
N VAL A 103 3.59 -7.53 9.76
CA VAL A 103 3.63 -6.08 9.99
C VAL A 103 4.13 -5.42 8.71
N ALA A 104 3.46 -4.36 8.28
CA ALA A 104 3.91 -3.51 7.19
C ALA A 104 3.80 -2.04 7.57
N GLY A 105 4.92 -1.32 7.47
CA GLY A 105 5.00 0.12 7.74
C GLY A 105 6.23 0.71 7.07
N LEU A 106 6.16 1.96 6.60
CA LEU A 106 7.26 2.60 5.88
C LEU A 106 8.07 3.51 6.81
N HIS A 107 9.35 3.19 7.02
CA HIS A 107 10.26 3.99 7.84
C HIS A 107 11.66 4.04 7.22
N PRO A 108 12.55 4.97 7.61
CA PRO A 108 13.94 4.94 7.19
C PRO A 108 14.58 3.59 7.51
N ALA A 109 15.44 3.10 6.61
CA ALA A 109 16.26 1.91 6.79
C ALA A 109 17.44 2.20 7.73
N SER A 110 17.14 2.65 8.96
CA SER A 110 18.13 3.01 9.97
C SER A 110 17.49 3.13 11.35
N THR A 111 18.28 2.81 12.37
CA THR A 111 17.98 3.09 13.78
C THR A 111 18.58 4.42 14.26
N SER A 112 19.28 5.16 13.39
CA SER A 112 19.87 6.46 13.72
C SER A 112 18.90 7.60 13.44
N VAL A 113 18.95 8.63 14.29
CA VAL A 113 18.25 9.90 14.05
C VAL A 113 18.77 10.62 12.79
N VAL A 114 19.98 10.35 12.33
CA VAL A 114 20.59 11.11 11.22
C VAL A 114 19.85 10.89 9.88
N PRO A 115 19.65 9.66 9.37
CA PRO A 115 18.84 9.45 8.16
C PRO A 115 17.40 9.94 8.32
N TYR A 116 16.85 9.84 9.53
CA TYR A 116 15.52 10.37 9.83
C TYR A 116 15.44 11.89 9.61
N MET A 117 16.42 12.64 10.11
CA MET A 117 16.50 14.09 9.90
C MET A 117 16.76 14.45 8.44
N ILE A 118 17.66 13.74 7.75
CA ILE A 118 17.92 13.94 6.32
C ILE A 118 16.65 13.71 5.50
N GLY A 119 15.88 12.69 5.87
CA GLY A 119 14.62 12.31 5.23
C GLY A 119 13.52 13.38 5.25
N HIS A 120 13.69 14.47 6.01
CA HIS A 120 12.80 15.64 5.96
C HIS A 120 13.10 16.56 4.77
N ILE A 121 14.29 16.46 4.18
CA ILE A 121 14.74 17.32 3.08
C ILE A 121 14.95 16.50 1.81
N LEU A 122 15.58 15.33 1.91
CA LEU A 122 15.91 14.44 0.79
C LEU A 122 15.36 13.05 1.04
N PRO A 123 14.87 12.31 0.02
CA PRO A 123 14.51 10.91 0.19
C PRO A 123 15.69 10.07 0.69
N VAL A 124 15.42 9.15 1.62
CA VAL A 124 16.40 8.20 2.17
C VAL A 124 15.92 6.76 1.94
N PRO A 125 16.82 5.76 1.93
CA PRO A 125 16.41 4.37 1.86
C PRO A 125 15.40 4.01 2.96
N SER A 126 14.44 3.15 2.63
CA SER A 126 13.40 2.71 3.56
C SER A 126 13.38 1.21 3.79
N GLU A 127 12.85 0.84 4.95
CA GLU A 127 12.38 -0.49 5.28
C GLU A 127 10.85 -0.46 5.37
N THR A 128 10.24 -1.62 5.12
CA THR A 128 8.79 -1.75 5.00
C THR A 128 8.17 -2.78 5.95
N GLY A 129 8.99 -3.37 6.82
CA GLY A 129 8.59 -4.38 7.81
C GLY A 129 8.21 -3.79 9.15
N ALA A 130 8.41 -4.56 10.23
CA ALA A 130 8.27 -4.05 11.59
C ALA A 130 9.46 -3.16 11.97
N SER A 131 9.17 -2.03 12.61
CA SER A 131 10.13 -1.22 13.36
C SER A 131 9.98 -1.45 14.86
N ASP A 132 10.96 -0.98 15.64
CA ASP A 132 10.95 -1.09 17.10
C ASP A 132 9.66 -0.54 17.72
N GLY A 133 8.96 -1.35 18.49
CA GLY A 133 7.70 -1.02 19.14
C GLY A 133 6.42 -1.27 18.33
N ASP A 134 6.50 -1.75 17.09
CA ASP A 134 5.32 -2.06 16.27
C ASP A 134 4.63 -3.38 16.68
N THR A 135 5.32 -4.24 17.41
CA THR A 135 4.82 -5.57 17.78
C THR A 135 4.19 -5.61 19.17
N GLU A 136 4.56 -4.67 20.02
CA GLU A 136 4.19 -4.61 21.42
C GLU A 136 2.96 -3.74 21.63
N ARG A 137 1.93 -4.32 22.23
CA ARG A 137 0.70 -3.60 22.58
C ARG A 137 0.97 -2.41 23.50
N ALA A 138 2.03 -2.47 24.31
CA ALA A 138 2.38 -1.43 25.27
C ALA A 138 2.67 -0.06 24.61
N TYR A 139 3.07 -0.03 23.34
CA TYR A 139 3.36 1.21 22.62
C TYR A 139 2.19 1.71 21.77
N LEU A 140 1.09 0.96 21.64
CA LEU A 140 -0.05 1.35 20.80
C LEU A 140 -0.75 2.60 21.34
N LEU A 141 -0.96 3.56 20.43
CA LEU A 141 -1.65 4.82 20.69
C LEU A 141 -3.05 4.85 20.07
N ALA A 142 -3.23 4.20 18.92
CA ALA A 142 -4.51 4.07 18.23
C ALA A 142 -4.54 2.77 17.41
N GLU A 143 -5.72 2.18 17.29
CA GLU A 143 -5.96 0.96 16.51
C GLU A 143 -7.35 1.02 15.88
N TRP A 144 -7.44 0.67 14.60
CA TRP A 144 -8.69 0.42 13.88
C TRP A 144 -8.58 -0.89 13.11
N THR A 145 -9.30 -1.91 13.61
CA THR A 145 -9.22 -3.28 13.10
C THR A 145 -10.44 -3.63 12.27
N ILE A 146 -10.18 -4.18 11.08
CA ILE A 146 -11.18 -4.56 10.10
C ILE A 146 -11.12 -6.08 9.92
N PRO A 147 -12.21 -6.80 10.21
CA PRO A 147 -12.26 -8.24 9.97
C PRO A 147 -12.38 -8.52 8.46
N LEU A 148 -11.67 -9.54 8.00
CA LEU A 148 -11.55 -9.92 6.59
C LEU A 148 -12.00 -11.36 6.34
N THR A 149 -12.69 -11.56 5.22
CA THR A 149 -12.86 -12.89 4.63
C THR A 149 -11.53 -13.42 4.06
N PRO A 150 -11.41 -14.74 3.78
CA PRO A 150 -10.21 -15.28 3.14
C PRO A 150 -9.88 -14.63 1.79
N ALA A 151 -10.89 -14.35 0.96
CA ALA A 151 -10.69 -13.72 -0.33
C ALA A 151 -10.12 -12.29 -0.20
N GLN A 152 -10.68 -11.51 0.72
CA GLN A 152 -10.20 -10.16 1.03
C GLN A 152 -8.79 -10.16 1.59
N TYR A 153 -8.49 -11.10 2.50
CA TYR A 153 -7.16 -11.24 3.07
C TYR A 153 -6.10 -11.52 1.99
N ASN A 154 -6.37 -12.49 1.12
CA ASN A 154 -5.41 -12.85 0.06
C ASN A 154 -5.15 -11.67 -0.89
N GLU A 155 -6.21 -10.92 -1.22
CA GLU A 155 -6.12 -9.74 -2.09
C GLU A 155 -5.30 -8.63 -1.44
N ILE A 156 -5.67 -8.20 -0.22
CA ILE A 156 -4.98 -7.10 0.44
C ILE A 156 -3.56 -7.46 0.85
N ALA A 157 -3.29 -8.70 1.28
CA ALA A 157 -1.94 -9.15 1.60
C ALA A 157 -1.04 -9.08 0.35
N SER A 158 -1.53 -9.55 -0.79
CA SER A 158 -0.79 -9.46 -2.05
C SER A 158 -0.51 -8.00 -2.46
N TYR A 159 -1.48 -7.11 -2.29
CA TYR A 159 -1.28 -5.68 -2.53
C TYR A 159 -0.22 -5.09 -1.59
N ILE A 160 -0.30 -5.38 -0.28
CA ILE A 160 0.66 -4.90 0.71
C ILE A 160 2.07 -5.38 0.38
N HIS A 161 2.26 -6.67 0.06
CA HIS A 161 3.57 -7.21 -0.32
C HIS A 161 4.12 -6.52 -1.58
N ASN A 162 3.27 -6.23 -2.57
CA ASN A 162 3.69 -5.45 -3.74
C ASN A 162 4.09 -4.02 -3.36
N LEU A 163 3.29 -3.36 -2.51
CA LEU A 163 3.55 -2.00 -2.05
C LEU A 163 4.87 -1.91 -1.27
N GLN A 164 5.16 -2.88 -0.41
CA GLN A 164 6.43 -3.01 0.30
C GLN A 164 7.61 -3.12 -0.67
N ALA A 165 7.50 -3.96 -1.71
CA ALA A 165 8.56 -4.17 -2.70
C ALA A 165 8.84 -2.92 -3.57
N ARG A 166 7.83 -2.08 -3.80
CA ARG A 166 7.95 -0.87 -4.64
C ARG A 166 8.16 0.43 -3.86
N SER A 167 8.38 0.35 -2.54
CA SER A 167 8.64 1.51 -1.67
C SER A 167 10.06 1.50 -1.14
N PRO A 168 11.08 1.79 -1.99
CA PRO A 168 12.50 1.71 -1.61
C PRO A 168 13.01 2.95 -0.86
N VAL A 169 12.22 4.02 -0.82
CA VAL A 169 12.60 5.28 -0.19
C VAL A 169 11.49 5.82 0.72
N TRP A 170 11.93 6.56 1.73
CA TRP A 170 11.10 7.31 2.67
C TRP A 170 11.43 8.80 2.59
N ASN A 171 10.41 9.63 2.70
CA ASN A 171 10.53 11.07 2.91
C ASN A 171 9.44 11.57 3.85
N ALA A 172 9.80 12.33 4.88
CA ALA A 172 8.88 12.75 5.94
C ALA A 172 7.67 13.55 5.43
N VAL A 173 7.83 14.27 4.31
CA VAL A 173 6.82 15.20 3.79
C VAL A 173 6.05 14.61 2.61
N THR A 174 6.74 13.96 1.67
CA THR A 174 6.14 13.53 0.40
C THR A 174 5.65 12.07 0.42
N TYR A 175 6.36 11.17 1.08
CA TYR A 175 5.97 9.75 1.17
C TYR A 175 6.53 9.12 2.44
N ASN A 176 5.70 9.17 3.49
CA ASN A 176 6.02 8.75 4.85
C ASN A 176 5.17 7.55 5.29
N CYS A 177 5.25 7.18 6.56
CA CYS A 177 4.48 6.07 7.13
C CYS A 177 2.97 6.21 6.93
N SER A 178 2.41 7.41 7.14
CA SER A 178 0.97 7.68 6.98
C SER A 178 0.56 7.66 5.51
N ALA A 179 1.43 8.11 4.60
CA ALA A 179 1.19 8.04 3.15
C ALA A 179 1.13 6.57 2.66
N PHE A 180 2.05 5.73 3.13
CA PHE A 180 2.05 4.29 2.88
C PHE A 180 0.77 3.62 3.39
N VAL A 181 0.36 3.93 4.62
CA VAL A 181 -0.90 3.44 5.19
C VAL A 181 -2.11 3.97 4.41
N SER A 182 -2.05 5.21 3.92
CA SER A 182 -3.06 5.81 3.05
C SER A 182 -3.28 5.01 1.78
N ASP A 183 -2.22 4.53 1.13
CA ASP A 183 -2.33 3.74 -0.09
C ASP A 183 -3.06 2.42 0.15
N ILE A 184 -2.76 1.75 1.27
CA ILE A 184 -3.45 0.53 1.71
C ILE A 184 -4.93 0.82 1.98
N ALA A 185 -5.23 1.86 2.75
CA ALA A 185 -6.60 2.23 3.08
C ALA A 185 -7.41 2.61 1.82
N ARG A 186 -6.84 3.38 0.88
CA ARG A 186 -7.49 3.74 -0.38
C ARG A 186 -7.69 2.55 -1.29
N HIS A 187 -6.75 1.60 -1.32
CA HIS A 187 -6.90 0.35 -2.06
C HIS A 187 -8.09 -0.47 -1.55
N MET A 188 -8.31 -0.44 -0.23
CA MET A 188 -9.52 -0.98 0.41
C MET A 188 -10.78 -0.11 0.22
N GLY A 189 -10.69 1.01 -0.50
CA GLY A 189 -11.80 1.92 -0.78
C GLY A 189 -12.09 2.94 0.31
N PHE A 190 -11.27 3.06 1.35
CA PHE A 190 -11.48 4.01 2.42
C PHE A 190 -11.05 5.43 2.06
N LYS A 191 -11.72 6.41 2.65
CA LYS A 191 -11.24 7.80 2.69
C LYS A 191 -10.05 7.87 3.62
N THR A 192 -9.09 8.75 3.33
CA THR A 192 -7.91 8.93 4.19
C THR A 192 -7.69 10.38 4.57
N PRO A 193 -7.23 10.64 5.80
CA PRO A 193 -6.85 11.99 6.22
C PRO A 193 -5.50 12.39 5.62
N SER A 194 -5.06 13.61 5.90
CA SER A 194 -3.75 14.10 5.46
C SER A 194 -2.63 13.23 6.05
N PRO A 195 -1.67 12.73 5.24
CA PRO A 195 -0.55 11.94 5.74
C PRO A 195 0.48 12.77 6.54
N LEU A 196 0.28 14.08 6.66
CA LEU A 196 1.08 14.96 7.53
C LEU A 196 0.53 15.03 8.96
N ASN A 197 -0.65 14.46 9.22
CA ASN A 197 -1.13 14.33 10.58
C ASN A 197 -0.18 13.46 11.40
N LEU A 198 -0.08 13.79 12.70
CA LEU A 198 0.62 12.93 13.64
C LEU A 198 -0.02 11.53 13.65
N PRO A 199 0.76 10.45 13.82
CA PRO A 199 0.30 9.08 13.64
C PRO A 199 -0.98 8.71 14.40
N LYS A 200 -1.09 9.10 15.67
CA LYS A 200 -2.27 8.80 16.49
C LYS A 200 -3.52 9.48 15.93
N GLU A 201 -3.40 10.76 15.61
CA GLU A 201 -4.46 11.58 15.02
C GLU A 201 -4.85 11.04 13.64
N TYR A 202 -3.88 10.67 12.82
CA TYR A 202 -4.09 10.07 11.51
C TYR A 202 -4.97 8.80 11.60
N ILE A 203 -4.64 7.86 12.49
CA ILE A 203 -5.40 6.60 12.61
C ILE A 203 -6.78 6.84 13.24
N THR A 204 -6.88 7.76 14.19
CA THR A 204 -8.16 8.14 14.81
C THR A 204 -9.10 8.73 13.77
N GLU A 205 -8.61 9.70 12.97
CA GLU A 205 -9.40 10.34 11.91
C GLU A 205 -9.71 9.36 10.78
N LEU A 206 -8.77 8.50 10.39
CA LEU A 206 -8.98 7.44 9.40
C LEU A 206 -10.18 6.56 9.80
N ARG A 207 -10.26 6.14 11.07
CA ARG A 207 -11.42 5.39 11.56
C ARG A 207 -12.69 6.22 11.48
N ASP A 208 -12.66 7.44 11.99
CA ASP A 208 -13.84 8.29 12.14
C ASP A 208 -14.43 8.69 10.77
N MET A 209 -13.61 8.79 9.72
CA MET A 209 -14.05 9.05 8.33
C MET A 209 -14.77 7.85 7.67
N ASN A 210 -14.65 6.65 8.23
CA ASN A 210 -15.06 5.39 7.59
C ASN A 210 -15.91 4.48 8.50
N SER A 211 -16.37 5.00 9.64
CA SER A 211 -17.23 4.28 10.61
C SER A 211 -18.66 4.78 10.60
#